data_AF-A0A1V8YDE9-F1
#
_entry.id   AF-A0A1V8YDE9-F1
#
_cell.length_a   1.000
_cell.length_b   1.000
_cell.length_c   1.000
_cell.angle_alpha   90.00
_cell.angle_beta   90.00
_cell.angle_gamma   90.00
#
_symmetry.space_group_name_H-M   'P 1'
#
loop_
_entity.id
_entity.type
_entity.pdbx_description
1 polymer ?
#
loop_
_entity_poly.entity_id
_entity_poly.type
_entity_poly.pdbx_seq_one_letter_code
_entity_poly.pdbx_strand_id
1 'polypeptide(L)'
;MAEKELINRVTKESSILSEKLENTLTDLLKLMDQLKELERASELTIPYLKGTIKKSLSVIEACNREIRQKNNMYSVCEKEMQRENPVIWDEYFRVQKTFNNVVTDFISFTEQYKYFVPNNSKELENQVQKILDKKGYIVDSYFEGDYDTWIGVYARPKDKPTYLDPANAEEATLQEKYSLNGFKQDFSEWFEWEIKNNEVVSTN
;
A
#
# COMPACT_ATOMS: atom_id res chain seq x y z
N MET A 1 47.12 16.08 -7.43
CA MET A 1 47.03 14.62 -7.12
C MET A 1 45.73 14.29 -6.41
N ALA A 2 45.42 14.91 -5.26
CA ALA A 2 44.19 14.63 -4.50
C ALA A 2 42.87 14.84 -5.27
N GLU A 3 42.79 15.86 -6.12
CA GLU A 3 41.58 16.18 -6.91
C GLU A 3 41.29 15.13 -8.01
N LYS A 4 42.34 14.67 -8.70
CA LYS A 4 42.23 13.60 -9.72
C LYS A 4 41.83 12.26 -9.10
N GLU A 5 42.35 11.96 -7.92
CA GLU A 5 41.98 10.76 -7.16
C GLU A 5 40.51 10.80 -6.70
N LEU A 6 40.04 11.97 -6.24
CA LEU A 6 38.65 12.21 -5.92
C LEU A 6 37.73 12.02 -7.13
N ILE A 7 38.08 12.62 -8.28
CA ILE A 7 37.30 12.51 -9.53
C ILE A 7 37.17 11.05 -9.96
N ASN A 8 38.26 10.28 -9.95
CA ASN A 8 38.24 8.87 -10.31
C ASN A 8 37.37 8.04 -9.35
N ARG A 9 37.46 8.32 -8.04
CA ARG A 9 36.63 7.65 -7.04
C ARG A 9 35.14 7.94 -7.27
N VAL A 10 34.77 9.21 -7.42
CA VAL A 10 33.36 9.60 -7.62
C VAL A 10 32.81 9.04 -8.94
N THR A 11 33.63 9.03 -9.99
CA THR A 11 33.25 8.43 -11.29
C THR A 11 32.98 6.93 -11.12
N LYS A 12 33.87 6.18 -10.46
CA LYS A 12 33.67 4.76 -10.18
C LYS A 12 32.41 4.50 -9.35
N GLU A 13 32.20 5.28 -8.30
CA GLU A 13 31.00 5.17 -7.46
C GLU A 13 29.71 5.49 -8.24
N SER A 14 29.78 6.34 -9.26
CA SER A 14 28.64 6.68 -10.11
C SER A 14 28.30 5.53 -11.07
N SER A 15 29.31 4.83 -11.61
CA SER A 15 29.08 3.58 -12.36
C SER A 15 28.40 2.50 -11.51
N ILE A 16 28.86 2.31 -10.27
CA ILE A 16 28.24 1.36 -9.32
C ILE A 16 26.79 1.76 -9.03
N LEU A 17 26.52 3.06 -8.87
CA LEU A 17 25.17 3.54 -8.69
C LEU A 17 24.31 3.29 -9.94
N SER A 18 24.83 3.51 -11.16
CA SER A 18 24.11 3.19 -12.40
C SER A 18 23.66 1.73 -12.44
N GLU A 19 24.55 0.79 -12.14
CA GLU A 19 24.20 -0.65 -12.09
C GLU A 19 23.10 -0.92 -11.04
N LYS A 20 23.18 -0.28 -9.88
CA LYS A 20 22.15 -0.40 -8.84
C LYS A 20 20.80 0.17 -9.30
N LEU A 21 20.80 1.29 -10.01
CA LEU A 21 19.58 1.88 -10.58
C LEU A 21 18.96 0.96 -11.64
N GLU A 22 19.76 0.36 -12.53
CA GLU A 22 19.29 -0.59 -13.54
C GLU A 22 18.69 -1.87 -12.95
N ASN A 23 19.30 -2.40 -11.89
CA ASN A 23 18.74 -3.52 -11.15
C ASN A 23 17.39 -3.14 -10.51
N THR A 24 17.34 -1.97 -9.87
CA THR A 24 16.10 -1.46 -9.28
C THR A 24 15.00 -1.24 -10.32
N LEU A 25 15.35 -0.69 -11.49
CA LEU A 25 14.45 -0.54 -12.64
C LEU A 25 13.84 -1.87 -13.04
N THR A 26 14.68 -2.88 -13.21
CA THR A 26 14.26 -4.23 -13.59
C THR A 26 13.33 -4.84 -12.56
N ASP A 27 13.65 -4.68 -11.26
CA ASP A 27 12.83 -5.20 -10.17
C ASP A 27 11.47 -4.51 -10.07
N LEU A 28 11.42 -3.19 -10.27
CA LEU A 28 10.15 -2.44 -10.26
C LEU A 28 9.23 -2.87 -11.41
N LEU A 29 9.77 -3.01 -12.62
CA LEU A 29 8.99 -3.47 -13.78
C LEU A 29 8.44 -4.87 -13.55
N LYS A 30 9.29 -5.80 -13.10
CA LYS A 30 8.88 -7.18 -12.77
C LYS A 30 7.82 -7.22 -11.68
N LEU A 31 7.95 -6.40 -10.64
CA LEU A 31 6.97 -6.35 -9.56
C LEU A 31 5.62 -5.85 -10.06
N MET A 32 5.58 -4.80 -10.89
CA MET A 32 4.32 -4.29 -11.45
C MET A 32 3.62 -5.36 -12.29
N ASP A 33 4.36 -6.11 -13.11
CA ASP A 33 3.79 -7.21 -13.90
C ASP A 33 3.32 -8.35 -13.00
N GLN A 34 4.10 -8.74 -11.98
CA GLN A 34 3.72 -9.76 -11.03
C GLN A 34 2.43 -9.41 -10.27
N LEU A 35 2.28 -8.17 -9.82
CA LEU A 35 1.08 -7.72 -9.11
C LEU A 35 -0.16 -7.77 -10.02
N LYS A 36 -0.04 -7.38 -11.29
CA LYS A 36 -1.13 -7.51 -12.28
C LYS A 36 -1.50 -8.97 -12.54
N GLU A 37 -0.52 -9.87 -12.63
CA GLU A 37 -0.79 -11.29 -12.83
C GLU A 37 -1.48 -11.92 -11.61
N LEU A 38 -1.03 -11.60 -10.39
CA LEU A 38 -1.69 -12.04 -9.16
C LEU A 38 -3.12 -11.51 -9.06
N GLU A 39 -3.36 -10.26 -9.45
CA GLU A 39 -4.70 -9.68 -9.50
C GLU A 39 -5.60 -10.42 -10.50
N ARG A 40 -5.10 -10.69 -11.72
CA ARG A 40 -5.82 -11.46 -12.75
C ARG A 40 -6.12 -12.88 -12.29
N ALA A 41 -5.19 -13.51 -11.57
CA ALA A 41 -5.34 -14.84 -11.00
C ALA A 41 -6.26 -14.87 -9.75
N SER A 42 -6.69 -13.71 -9.24
CA SER A 42 -7.43 -13.60 -7.97
C SER A 42 -6.64 -14.05 -6.74
N GLU A 43 -5.32 -13.99 -6.80
CA GLU A 43 -4.39 -14.44 -5.76
C GLU A 43 -3.71 -13.27 -5.02
N LEU A 44 -3.94 -12.03 -5.47
CA LEU A 44 -3.35 -10.85 -4.82
C LEU A 44 -4.00 -10.55 -3.47
N THR A 45 -3.20 -10.57 -2.40
CA THR A 45 -3.63 -10.23 -1.04
C THR A 45 -3.20 -8.82 -0.63
N ILE A 46 -3.98 -8.17 0.25
CA ILE A 46 -3.64 -6.85 0.80
C ILE A 46 -2.27 -6.85 1.52
N PRO A 47 -1.93 -7.84 2.37
CA PRO A 47 -0.65 -7.85 3.07
C PRO A 47 0.54 -7.96 2.11
N TYR A 48 0.45 -8.83 1.10
CA TYR A 48 1.51 -8.99 0.09
C TYR A 48 1.73 -7.71 -0.71
N LEU A 49 0.64 -7.11 -1.19
CA LEU A 49 0.64 -5.84 -1.93
C LEU A 49 1.28 -4.71 -1.11
N LYS A 50 0.79 -4.46 0.11
CA LYS A 50 1.31 -3.40 0.99
C LYS A 50 2.78 -3.63 1.35
N GLY A 51 3.16 -4.87 1.64
CA GLY A 51 4.52 -5.25 2.02
C GLY A 51 5.53 -5.03 0.88
N THR A 52 5.20 -5.47 -0.33
CA THR A 52 6.07 -5.33 -1.51
C THR A 52 6.18 -3.89 -1.99
N ILE A 53 5.10 -3.12 -1.99
CA ILE A 53 5.13 -1.67 -2.29
C ILE A 53 6.02 -0.94 -1.29
N LYS A 54 5.81 -1.15 0.02
CA LYS A 54 6.60 -0.50 1.07
C LYS A 54 8.09 -0.81 0.94
N LYS A 55 8.44 -2.07 0.67
CA LYS A 55 9.84 -2.48 0.44
C LYS A 55 10.44 -1.74 -0.74
N SER A 56 9.71 -1.66 -1.86
CA SER A 56 10.17 -1.00 -3.08
C SER A 56 10.36 0.52 -2.89
N LEU A 57 9.43 1.17 -2.20
CA LEU A 57 9.55 2.60 -1.87
C LEU A 57 10.79 2.88 -1.02
N SER A 58 11.11 2.03 -0.04
CA SER A 58 12.34 2.16 0.77
C SER A 58 13.62 2.05 -0.08
N VAL A 59 13.65 1.14 -1.06
CA VAL A 59 14.78 1.02 -2.01
C VAL A 59 14.89 2.26 -2.90
N ILE A 60 13.77 2.78 -3.40
CA ILE A 60 13.70 4.01 -4.21
C ILE A 60 14.25 5.20 -3.40
N GLU A 61 13.83 5.36 -2.15
CA GLU A 61 14.32 6.42 -1.27
C GLU A 61 15.84 6.34 -1.05
N ALA A 62 16.38 5.13 -0.87
CA ALA A 62 17.82 4.93 -0.74
C ALA A 62 18.57 5.35 -2.01
N CYS A 63 18.08 4.92 -3.19
CA CYS A 63 18.64 5.32 -4.47
C CYS A 63 18.59 6.84 -4.67
N ASN A 64 17.47 7.48 -4.33
CA ASN A 64 17.31 8.94 -4.44
C ASN A 64 18.31 9.71 -3.56
N ARG A 65 18.61 9.21 -2.35
CA ARG A 65 19.64 9.80 -1.49
C ARG A 65 21.03 9.74 -2.13
N GLU A 66 21.39 8.59 -2.71
CA GLU A 66 22.67 8.40 -3.39
C GLU A 66 22.77 9.24 -4.67
N ILE A 67 21.70 9.31 -5.47
CA ILE A 67 21.60 10.18 -6.66
C ILE A 67 21.86 11.63 -6.26
N ARG A 68 21.20 12.13 -5.21
CA ARG A 68 21.40 13.51 -4.73
C ARG A 68 22.85 13.77 -4.36
N GLN A 69 23.48 12.82 -3.67
CA GLN A 69 24.89 12.93 -3.29
C GLN A 69 25.79 12.99 -4.53
N LYS A 70 25.60 12.11 -5.52
CA LYS A 70 26.42 12.09 -6.74
C LYS A 70 26.22 13.35 -7.59
N ASN A 71 24.99 13.83 -7.75
CA ASN A 71 24.71 15.06 -8.50
C ASN A 71 25.37 16.29 -7.86
N ASN A 72 25.35 16.37 -6.52
CA ASN A 72 26.04 17.44 -5.82
C ASN A 72 27.56 17.38 -6.06
N MET A 73 28.17 16.18 -5.96
CA MET A 73 29.61 16.01 -6.22
C MET A 73 29.98 16.32 -7.67
N TYR A 74 29.15 15.90 -8.63
CA TYR A 74 29.34 16.22 -10.04
C TYR A 74 29.32 17.73 -10.28
N SER A 75 28.36 18.46 -9.69
CA SER A 75 28.25 19.91 -9.87
C SER A 75 29.49 20.69 -9.39
N VAL A 76 30.24 20.15 -8.41
CA VAL A 76 31.46 20.78 -7.89
C VAL A 76 32.67 20.53 -8.78
N CYS A 77 32.72 19.39 -9.48
CA CYS A 77 33.87 18.94 -10.29
C CYS A 77 33.53 18.74 -11.77
N GLU A 78 32.49 19.40 -12.26
CA GLU A 78 31.86 19.13 -13.56
C GLU A 78 32.87 19.25 -14.72
N LYS A 79 33.66 20.34 -14.74
CA LYS A 79 34.59 20.62 -15.84
C LYS A 79 35.65 19.53 -15.97
N GLU A 80 36.18 19.08 -14.85
CA GLU A 80 37.21 18.06 -14.76
C GLU A 80 36.63 16.67 -15.06
N MET A 81 35.43 16.37 -14.55
CA MET A 81 34.72 15.12 -14.81
C MET A 81 34.31 14.95 -16.27
N GLN A 82 33.81 16.01 -16.91
CA GLN A 82 33.49 16.04 -18.34
C GLN A 82 34.74 15.90 -19.22
N ARG A 83 35.89 16.40 -18.76
CA ARG A 83 37.15 16.23 -19.48
C ARG A 83 37.71 14.82 -19.38
N GLU A 84 37.63 14.20 -18.19
CA GLU A 84 38.30 12.91 -17.94
C GLU A 84 37.43 11.69 -18.23
N ASN A 85 36.11 11.74 -18.01
CA ASN A 85 35.22 10.57 -18.12
C ASN A 85 33.81 10.91 -18.65
N PRO A 86 33.66 11.59 -19.79
CA PRO A 86 32.35 12.08 -20.27
C PRO A 86 31.33 10.94 -20.48
N VAL A 87 31.77 9.81 -21.03
CA VAL A 87 30.90 8.66 -21.35
C VAL A 87 30.23 8.07 -20.10
N ILE A 88 30.97 7.96 -18.99
CA ILE A 88 30.44 7.37 -17.75
C ILE A 88 29.37 8.29 -17.15
N TRP A 89 29.58 9.60 -17.21
CA TRP A 89 28.64 10.57 -16.68
C TRP A 89 27.38 10.70 -17.56
N ASP A 90 27.53 10.67 -18.88
CA ASP A 90 26.40 10.64 -19.82
C ASP A 90 25.54 9.39 -19.60
N GLU A 91 26.17 8.23 -19.42
CA GLU A 91 25.49 6.98 -19.07
C GLU A 91 24.77 7.09 -17.72
N TYR A 92 25.44 7.60 -16.70
CA TYR A 92 24.85 7.82 -15.39
C TYR A 92 23.59 8.69 -15.46
N PHE A 93 23.65 9.86 -16.12
CA PHE A 93 22.49 10.75 -16.25
C PHE A 93 21.37 10.14 -17.09
N ARG A 94 21.71 9.35 -18.12
CA ARG A 94 20.73 8.59 -18.90
C ARG A 94 19.99 7.58 -18.01
N VAL A 95 20.72 6.78 -17.24
CA VAL A 95 20.14 5.78 -16.33
C VAL A 95 19.30 6.46 -15.24
N GLN A 96 19.81 7.55 -14.64
CA GLN A 96 19.08 8.35 -13.65
C GLN A 96 17.74 8.87 -14.21
N LYS A 97 17.73 9.40 -15.45
CA LYS A 97 16.51 9.87 -16.09
C LYS A 97 15.50 8.74 -16.28
N THR A 98 15.95 7.59 -16.77
CA THR A 98 15.09 6.40 -16.93
C THR A 98 14.55 5.93 -15.58
N PHE A 99 15.40 5.89 -14.55
CA PHE A 99 15.01 5.57 -13.17
C PHE A 99 13.88 6.46 -12.67
N ASN A 100 14.02 7.78 -12.80
CA ASN A 100 13.00 8.73 -12.35
C ASN A 100 11.66 8.55 -13.09
N ASN A 101 11.69 8.25 -14.38
CA ASN A 101 10.48 7.99 -15.16
C ASN A 101 9.77 6.73 -14.66
N VAL A 102 10.49 5.61 -14.52
CA VAL A 102 9.91 4.35 -14.04
C VAL A 102 9.44 4.46 -12.59
N VAL A 103 10.13 5.23 -11.74
CA VAL A 103 9.65 5.52 -10.37
C VAL A 103 8.33 6.30 -10.41
N THR A 104 8.19 7.26 -11.32
CA THR A 104 6.93 8.01 -11.50
C THR A 104 5.81 7.09 -11.96
N ASP A 105 6.08 6.21 -12.90
CA ASP A 105 5.13 5.20 -13.38
C ASP A 105 4.75 4.23 -12.26
N PHE A 106 5.73 3.77 -11.47
CA PHE A 106 5.51 2.89 -10.32
C PHE A 106 4.62 3.56 -9.26
N ILE A 107 4.89 4.82 -8.89
CA ILE A 107 4.04 5.56 -7.95
C ILE A 107 2.60 5.66 -8.48
N SER A 108 2.44 6.03 -9.75
CA SER A 108 1.13 6.13 -10.40
C SER A 108 0.41 4.78 -10.46
N PHE A 109 1.15 3.69 -10.67
CA PHE A 109 0.65 2.32 -10.60
C PHE A 109 0.16 1.98 -9.18
N THR A 110 0.93 2.31 -8.13
CA THR A 110 0.54 2.00 -6.75
C THR A 110 -0.73 2.72 -6.29
N GLU A 111 -1.01 3.92 -6.83
CA GLU A 111 -2.26 4.65 -6.53
C GLU A 111 -3.50 3.90 -7.01
N GLN A 112 -3.40 3.07 -8.05
CA GLN A 112 -4.51 2.25 -8.54
C GLN A 112 -4.96 1.21 -7.50
N TYR A 113 -4.05 0.79 -6.61
CA TYR A 113 -4.31 -0.20 -5.57
C TYR A 113 -4.69 0.41 -4.22
N LYS A 114 -4.87 1.74 -4.13
CA LYS A 114 -5.18 2.43 -2.86
C LYS A 114 -6.46 1.92 -2.19
N TYR A 115 -7.45 1.55 -2.99
CA TYR A 115 -8.74 1.01 -2.55
C TYR A 115 -8.93 -0.42 -3.05
N PHE A 116 -7.84 -1.17 -3.21
CA PHE A 116 -7.89 -2.56 -3.63
C PHE A 116 -8.70 -3.40 -2.65
N VAL A 117 -9.66 -4.17 -3.17
CA VAL A 117 -10.49 -5.10 -2.42
C VAL A 117 -10.28 -6.50 -3.00
N PRO A 118 -9.81 -7.47 -2.19
CA PRO A 118 -9.61 -8.85 -2.62
C PRO A 118 -10.90 -9.52 -3.13
N ASN A 119 -10.76 -10.46 -4.06
CA ASN A 119 -11.92 -11.13 -4.70
C ASN A 119 -12.71 -12.02 -3.74
N ASN A 120 -12.08 -12.53 -2.68
CA ASN A 120 -12.73 -13.33 -1.64
C ASN A 120 -13.54 -12.49 -0.62
N SER A 121 -13.43 -11.15 -0.64
CA SER A 121 -14.07 -10.24 0.31
C SER A 121 -15.55 -10.53 0.54
N LYS A 122 -16.37 -10.53 -0.51
CA LYS A 122 -17.82 -10.77 -0.41
C LYS A 122 -18.18 -12.11 0.22
N GLU A 123 -17.41 -13.15 -0.06
CA GLU A 123 -17.67 -14.46 0.52
C GLU A 123 -17.40 -14.47 2.02
N LEU A 124 -16.30 -13.83 2.45
CA LEU A 124 -15.97 -13.65 3.86
C LEU A 124 -17.01 -12.78 4.59
N GLU A 125 -17.44 -11.67 3.98
CA GLU A 125 -18.50 -10.80 4.52
C GLU A 125 -19.81 -11.56 4.70
N ASN A 126 -20.19 -12.41 3.73
CA ASN A 126 -21.36 -13.27 3.83
C ASN A 126 -21.24 -14.32 4.96
N GLN A 127 -20.04 -14.88 5.16
CA GLN A 127 -19.79 -15.79 6.28
C GLN A 127 -19.96 -15.07 7.62
N VAL A 128 -19.38 -13.87 7.77
CA VAL A 128 -19.53 -13.04 8.97
C VAL A 128 -21.00 -12.69 9.21
N GLN A 129 -21.74 -12.25 8.18
CA GLN A 129 -23.15 -11.89 8.32
C GLN A 129 -23.98 -13.07 8.84
N LYS A 130 -23.75 -14.28 8.32
CA LYS A 130 -24.41 -15.50 8.81
C LYS A 130 -24.08 -15.81 10.27
N ILE A 131 -22.87 -15.50 10.73
CA ILE A 131 -22.45 -15.67 12.13
C ILE A 131 -23.18 -14.64 13.01
N LEU A 132 -23.20 -13.37 12.61
CA LEU A 132 -23.87 -12.29 13.34
C LEU A 132 -25.38 -12.50 13.42
N ASP A 133 -26.02 -12.90 12.32
CA ASP A 133 -27.46 -13.19 12.28
C ASP A 133 -27.85 -14.26 13.30
N LYS A 134 -27.04 -15.33 13.41
CA LYS A 134 -27.24 -16.39 14.42
C LYS A 134 -27.06 -15.89 15.85
N LYS A 135 -26.22 -14.87 16.06
CA LYS A 135 -26.01 -14.21 17.36
C LYS A 135 -27.05 -13.13 17.66
N GLY A 136 -27.95 -12.81 16.72
CA GLY A 136 -28.96 -11.77 16.87
C GLY A 136 -28.46 -10.34 16.61
N TYR A 137 -27.36 -10.21 15.88
CA TYR A 137 -26.74 -8.94 15.50
C TYR A 137 -26.96 -8.62 14.02
N ILE A 138 -26.90 -7.34 13.67
CA ILE A 138 -26.88 -6.82 12.30
C ILE A 138 -25.69 -5.88 12.12
N VAL A 139 -25.10 -5.88 10.92
CA VAL A 139 -23.97 -5.00 10.59
C VAL A 139 -24.40 -3.54 10.62
N ASP A 140 -23.57 -2.68 11.22
CA ASP A 140 -23.82 -1.25 11.40
C ASP A 140 -22.69 -0.36 10.84
N SER A 141 -21.74 -0.96 10.11
CA SER A 141 -20.58 -0.26 9.52
C SER A 141 -20.03 -0.98 8.27
N TYR A 142 -18.97 -0.43 7.68
CA TYR A 142 -18.21 -1.14 6.65
C TYR A 142 -17.34 -2.23 7.27
N PHE A 143 -17.14 -3.31 6.53
CA PHE A 143 -16.16 -4.32 6.89
C PHE A 143 -14.75 -3.75 6.80
N GLU A 144 -13.92 -4.13 7.75
CA GLU A 144 -12.49 -3.85 7.77
C GLU A 144 -11.72 -5.17 7.88
N GLY A 145 -10.48 -5.17 7.40
CA GLY A 145 -9.69 -6.39 7.34
C GLY A 145 -8.66 -6.34 6.25
N ASP A 146 -7.75 -7.30 6.27
CA ASP A 146 -6.91 -7.61 5.12
C ASP A 146 -7.51 -8.71 4.22
N TYR A 147 -8.62 -9.32 4.67
CA TYR A 147 -9.34 -10.40 3.99
C TYR A 147 -8.46 -11.64 3.69
N ASP A 148 -7.36 -11.79 4.42
CA ASP A 148 -6.41 -12.90 4.30
C ASP A 148 -6.16 -13.55 5.67
N THR A 149 -5.91 -12.73 6.69
CA THR A 149 -5.64 -13.16 8.05
C THR A 149 -6.75 -12.76 9.03
N TRP A 150 -7.49 -11.69 8.75
CA TRP A 150 -8.61 -11.26 9.58
C TRP A 150 -9.66 -10.42 8.83
N ILE A 151 -10.87 -10.41 9.39
CA ILE A 151 -11.99 -9.56 9.01
C ILE A 151 -12.75 -9.13 10.27
N GLY A 152 -13.23 -7.90 10.29
CA GLY A 152 -14.03 -7.36 11.39
C GLY A 152 -15.02 -6.32 10.92
N VAL A 153 -16.00 -6.03 11.79
CA VAL A 153 -17.09 -5.08 11.51
C VAL A 153 -17.75 -4.66 12.81
N TYR A 154 -18.21 -3.41 12.89
CA TYR A 154 -19.16 -3.03 13.93
C TYR A 154 -20.56 -3.57 13.63
N ALA A 155 -21.16 -4.19 14.63
CA ALA A 155 -22.52 -4.70 14.56
C ALA A 155 -23.29 -4.36 15.83
N ARG A 156 -24.61 -4.23 15.71
CA ARG A 156 -25.52 -3.93 16.83
C ARG A 156 -26.56 -5.02 17.01
N PRO A 157 -27.15 -5.18 18.21
CA PRO A 157 -28.28 -6.07 18.39
C PRO A 157 -29.44 -5.69 17.47
N LYS A 158 -30.11 -6.69 16.87
CA LYS A 158 -31.17 -6.48 15.87
C LYS A 158 -32.37 -5.68 16.39
N ASP A 159 -32.60 -5.68 17.70
CA ASP A 159 -33.68 -4.95 18.37
C ASP A 159 -33.30 -3.52 18.80
N LYS A 160 -32.05 -3.11 18.58
CA LYS A 160 -31.52 -1.79 18.93
C LYS A 160 -31.41 -0.93 17.68
N PRO A 161 -31.61 0.40 17.76
CA PRO A 161 -31.47 1.29 16.61
C PRO A 161 -29.99 1.50 16.24
N THR A 162 -29.73 1.91 14.98
CA THR A 162 -28.40 2.43 14.59
C THR A 162 -28.12 3.76 15.29
N TYR A 163 -26.85 4.11 15.48
CA TYR A 163 -26.45 5.47 15.86
C TYR A 163 -26.47 6.44 14.67
N LEU A 164 -26.38 5.90 13.45
CA LEU A 164 -26.35 6.65 12.20
C LEU A 164 -27.68 7.38 11.94
N ASP A 165 -27.78 8.07 10.82
CA ASP A 165 -29.05 8.65 10.44
C ASP A 165 -30.06 7.54 10.09
N PRO A 166 -31.27 7.60 10.65
CA PRO A 166 -32.25 6.54 10.46
C PRO A 166 -32.65 6.46 9.00
N ALA A 167 -32.68 5.26 8.42
CA ALA A 167 -33.03 5.08 7.01
C ALA A 167 -34.53 5.29 6.75
N ASN A 168 -35.36 5.19 7.78
CA ASN A 168 -36.81 5.32 7.69
C ASN A 168 -37.45 5.78 9.02
N ALA A 169 -38.75 6.05 9.00
CA ALA A 169 -39.50 6.54 10.15
C ALA A 169 -39.59 5.52 11.32
N GLU A 170 -39.57 4.22 11.03
CA GLU A 170 -39.58 3.19 12.07
C GLU A 170 -38.27 3.20 12.85
N GLU A 171 -37.13 3.29 12.16
CA GLU A 171 -35.81 3.39 12.78
C GLU A 171 -35.64 4.70 13.54
N ALA A 172 -36.18 5.81 13.03
CA ALA A 172 -36.20 7.09 13.75
C ALA A 172 -37.01 7.01 15.05
N THR A 173 -38.17 6.34 15.01
CA THR A 173 -39.00 6.11 16.20
C THR A 173 -38.26 5.22 17.21
N LEU A 174 -37.54 4.21 16.73
CA LEU A 174 -36.73 3.34 17.57
C LEU A 174 -35.56 4.11 18.20
N GLN A 175 -34.87 4.98 17.44
CA GLN A 175 -33.81 5.85 17.96
C GLN A 175 -34.31 6.75 19.09
N GLU A 176 -35.44 7.43 18.90
CA GLU A 176 -36.03 8.31 19.91
C GLU A 176 -36.38 7.52 21.19
N LYS A 177 -36.98 6.33 21.03
CA LYS A 177 -37.33 5.45 22.16
C LYS A 177 -36.13 5.10 23.05
N TYR A 178 -34.96 4.91 22.46
CA TYR A 178 -33.72 4.56 23.17
C TYR A 178 -32.87 5.78 23.53
N SER A 179 -33.26 6.99 23.12
CA SER A 179 -32.50 8.20 23.39
C SER A 179 -32.52 8.56 24.88
N LEU A 180 -31.38 9.04 25.38
CA LEU A 180 -31.22 9.50 26.76
C LEU A 180 -30.94 11.00 26.76
N ASN A 181 -31.81 11.78 27.38
CA ASN A 181 -31.72 13.25 27.44
C ASN A 181 -31.58 13.91 26.05
N GLY A 182 -32.25 13.35 25.03
CA GLY A 182 -32.19 13.86 23.65
C GLY A 182 -30.95 13.44 22.86
N PHE A 183 -30.10 12.56 23.41
CA PHE A 183 -28.93 12.02 22.70
C PHE A 183 -29.20 10.59 22.21
N LYS A 184 -28.93 10.37 20.91
CA LYS A 184 -28.86 9.04 20.29
C LYS A 184 -27.85 8.17 21.06
N GLN A 185 -28.15 6.89 21.20
CA GLN A 185 -27.27 5.93 21.86
C GLN A 185 -26.56 5.07 20.81
N ASP A 186 -25.29 4.76 21.06
CA ASP A 186 -24.52 3.83 20.24
C ASP A 186 -24.55 2.45 20.87
N PHE A 187 -25.12 1.48 20.14
CA PHE A 187 -25.22 0.08 20.54
C PHE A 187 -24.30 -0.82 19.72
N SER A 188 -23.44 -0.23 18.90
CA SER A 188 -22.55 -0.97 18.03
C SER A 188 -21.33 -1.46 18.80
N GLU A 189 -21.01 -2.73 18.60
CA GLU A 189 -19.87 -3.40 19.18
C GLU A 189 -18.95 -3.91 18.06
N TRP A 190 -17.65 -3.91 18.31
CA TRP A 190 -16.66 -4.43 17.35
C TRP A 190 -16.63 -5.96 17.40
N PHE A 191 -16.76 -6.59 16.24
CA PHE A 191 -16.54 -8.02 16.07
C PHE A 191 -15.39 -8.27 15.11
N GLU A 192 -14.54 -9.24 15.43
CA GLU A 192 -13.37 -9.60 14.63
C GLU A 192 -13.21 -11.11 14.61
N TRP A 193 -12.76 -11.62 13.46
CA TRP A 193 -12.49 -13.03 13.25
C TRP A 193 -11.17 -13.24 12.52
N GLU A 194 -10.51 -14.34 12.87
CA GLU A 194 -9.38 -14.87 12.12
C GLU A 194 -9.89 -15.55 10.83
N ILE A 195 -9.12 -15.42 9.76
CA ILE A 195 -9.34 -16.12 8.50
C ILE A 195 -8.30 -17.22 8.36
N LYS A 196 -8.74 -18.44 8.02
CA LYS A 196 -7.88 -19.55 7.63
C LYS A 196 -8.42 -20.20 6.38
N ASN A 197 -7.58 -20.32 5.34
CA ASN A 197 -7.95 -20.94 4.07
C ASN A 197 -9.25 -20.38 3.46
N ASN A 198 -9.43 -19.05 3.47
CA ASN A 198 -10.65 -18.35 3.03
C ASN A 198 -11.93 -18.66 3.83
N GLU A 199 -11.78 -19.18 5.06
CA GLU A 199 -12.90 -19.43 5.98
C GLU A 199 -12.74 -18.59 7.25
N VAL A 200 -13.86 -18.00 7.68
CA VAL A 200 -13.96 -17.29 8.94
C VAL A 200 -13.98 -18.30 10.08
N VAL A 201 -12.94 -18.30 10.91
CA VAL A 201 -12.82 -19.21 12.04
C VAL A 201 -13.74 -18.73 13.15
N SER A 202 -14.78 -19.49 13.45
CA SER A 202 -15.64 -19.19 14.59
C SER A 202 -14.87 -19.38 15.89
N THR A 203 -14.66 -18.31 16.64
CA THR A 203 -14.34 -18.42 18.08
C THR A 203 -15.59 -18.93 18.80
N ASN A 204 -15.49 -20.14 19.34
CA ASN A 204 -16.51 -20.74 20.21
C ASN A 204 -16.72 -19.92 21.48
#